data_AF-A0A3B4EXG6-F1
#
_entry.id   AF-A0A3B4EXG6-F1
#
_cell.length_a   1.000
_cell.length_b   1.000
_cell.length_c   1.000
_cell.angle_alpha   90.00
_cell.angle_beta   90.00
_cell.angle_gamma   90.00
#
_symmetry.space_group_name_H-M   'P 1'
#
loop_
_entity.id
_entity.type
_entity.pdbx_description
1 polymer ?
#
loop_
_entity_poly.entity_id
_entity_poly.type
_entity_poly.pdbx_seq_one_letter_code
_entity_poly.pdbx_strand_id
1 'polypeptide(L)'
;MLFVIAVVSVYLALVISPTDSTADSSYVAAVYEHKVILNPGPRTPVSRHEALQHMQKNLDIYEEQAARAAQQGAQILVFPEDGIHGFNFTRSSIVGYLETIPNPQEESWNPCTEPERHNNTEVLQRLSCMARRNNLYLVANMPDLQPFSQCIQSGCQRHSTICQHSQ
;
A
#
# COMPACT_ATOMS: atom_id res chain seq x y z
N MET A 1 42.56 -13.45 63.73
CA MET A 1 42.11 -14.01 62.44
C MET A 1 41.30 -12.93 61.72
N LEU A 2 41.88 -12.25 60.73
CA LEU A 2 41.14 -11.42 59.78
C LEU A 2 40.72 -12.31 58.60
N PHE A 3 39.43 -12.37 58.30
CA PHE A 3 38.93 -12.95 57.05
C PHE A 3 38.73 -11.83 56.04
N VAL A 4 39.52 -11.85 54.96
CA VAL A 4 39.33 -10.95 53.80
C VAL A 4 38.47 -11.70 52.80
N ILE A 5 37.24 -11.24 52.58
CA ILE A 5 36.36 -11.79 51.54
C ILE A 5 36.66 -11.05 50.23
N ALA A 6 37.28 -11.75 49.29
CA ALA A 6 37.47 -11.26 47.93
C ALA A 6 36.18 -11.50 47.12
N VAL A 7 35.48 -10.42 46.75
CA VAL A 7 34.33 -10.47 45.85
C VAL A 7 34.84 -10.33 44.42
N VAL A 8 34.81 -11.41 43.66
CA VAL A 8 35.18 -11.41 42.23
C VAL A 8 33.92 -11.20 41.42
N SER A 9 33.72 -9.97 40.93
CA SER A 9 32.64 -9.67 39.96
C SER A 9 33.09 -10.09 38.57
N VAL A 10 32.50 -11.18 38.07
CA VAL A 10 32.66 -11.60 36.67
C VAL A 10 31.66 -10.84 35.82
N TYR A 11 32.13 -9.86 35.05
CA TYR A 11 31.32 -9.19 34.03
C TYR A 11 31.25 -10.10 32.80
N LEU A 12 30.06 -10.65 32.54
CA LEU A 12 29.79 -11.37 31.30
C LEU A 12 29.61 -10.34 30.18
N ALA A 13 30.69 -10.03 29.45
CA ALA A 13 30.59 -9.24 28.23
C ALA A 13 29.90 -10.09 27.15
N LEU A 14 28.62 -9.81 26.89
CA LEU A 14 27.90 -10.32 25.72
C LEU A 14 28.55 -9.73 24.47
N VAL A 15 29.46 -10.50 23.85
CA VAL A 15 29.96 -10.21 22.52
C VAL A 15 28.82 -10.53 21.56
N ILE A 16 28.03 -9.51 21.20
CA ILE A 16 27.05 -9.60 20.12
C ILE A 16 27.88 -9.57 18.83
N SER A 17 28.23 -10.74 18.31
CA SER A 17 28.71 -10.83 16.93
C SER A 17 27.61 -10.27 16.02
N PRO A 18 27.94 -9.48 14.98
CA PRO A 18 26.98 -9.14 13.95
C PRO A 18 26.56 -10.48 13.33
N THR A 19 25.30 -10.87 13.54
CA THR A 19 24.71 -11.94 12.74
C THR A 19 24.68 -11.39 11.32
N ASP A 20 25.60 -11.90 10.50
CA ASP A 20 25.56 -11.73 9.05
C ASP A 20 24.16 -12.15 8.62
N SER A 21 23.35 -11.18 8.17
CA SER A 21 21.96 -11.43 7.81
C SER A 21 21.97 -12.26 6.53
N THR A 22 22.09 -13.57 6.67
CA THR A 22 21.74 -14.49 5.60
C THR A 22 20.33 -14.15 5.21
N ALA A 23 20.13 -13.66 3.97
CA ALA A 23 18.80 -13.41 3.44
C ALA A 23 17.93 -14.61 3.75
N ASP A 24 16.80 -14.38 4.43
CA ASP A 24 15.94 -15.44 4.92
C ASP A 24 15.56 -16.34 3.73
N SER A 25 15.87 -17.63 3.82
CA SER A 25 15.66 -18.57 2.70
C SER A 25 14.18 -18.84 2.40
N SER A 26 13.29 -18.35 3.26
CA SER A 26 11.83 -18.46 3.18
C SER A 26 11.16 -17.19 3.69
N TYR A 27 9.94 -16.93 3.24
CA TYR A 27 9.09 -15.86 3.78
C TYR A 27 7.67 -16.40 4.03
N VAL A 28 6.96 -15.71 4.92
CA VAL A 28 5.55 -15.91 5.25
C VAL A 28 4.73 -14.91 4.44
N ALA A 29 3.81 -15.45 3.64
CA ALA A 29 2.84 -14.67 2.88
C ALA A 29 1.48 -14.68 3.58
N ALA A 30 0.72 -13.60 3.41
CA ALA A 30 -0.68 -13.52 3.77
C ALA A 30 -1.52 -13.13 2.55
N VAL A 31 -2.74 -13.64 2.49
CA VAL A 31 -3.78 -13.23 1.54
C VAL A 31 -5.05 -12.94 2.32
N TYR A 32 -5.81 -11.94 1.89
CA TYR A 32 -7.06 -11.59 2.55
C TYR A 32 -8.23 -11.63 1.56
N GLU A 33 -9.25 -12.43 1.87
CA GLU A 33 -10.53 -12.38 1.17
C GLU A 33 -11.38 -11.25 1.75
N HIS A 34 -11.63 -10.21 0.96
CA HIS A 34 -12.33 -9.02 1.43
C HIS A 34 -13.81 -9.04 1.07
N LYS A 35 -14.67 -8.86 2.07
CA LYS A 35 -16.08 -8.53 1.85
C LYS A 35 -16.21 -7.03 1.55
N VAL A 36 -16.08 -6.69 0.27
CA VAL A 36 -16.06 -5.30 -0.21
C VAL A 36 -17.33 -4.55 0.21
N ILE A 37 -17.15 -3.36 0.78
CA ILE A 37 -18.23 -2.38 0.94
C ILE A 37 -18.42 -1.73 -0.42
N LEU A 38 -19.56 -2.01 -1.06
CA LEU A 38 -19.87 -1.58 -2.42
C LEU A 38 -20.60 -0.23 -2.44
N ASN A 39 -20.35 0.55 -3.49
CA ASN A 39 -21.18 1.70 -3.84
C ASN A 39 -22.52 1.18 -4.38
N PRO A 40 -23.67 1.56 -3.80
CA PRO A 40 -24.98 1.10 -4.27
C PRO A 40 -25.36 1.65 -5.66
N GLY A 41 -24.73 2.74 -6.11
CA GLY A 41 -24.94 3.35 -7.41
C GLY A 41 -23.65 3.49 -8.22
N PRO A 42 -22.98 2.38 -8.62
CA PRO A 42 -21.65 2.44 -9.23
C PRO A 42 -21.65 3.09 -10.63
N ARG A 43 -22.81 3.21 -11.27
CA ARG A 43 -22.98 3.86 -12.58
C ARG A 43 -23.28 5.36 -12.49
N THR A 44 -23.48 5.89 -11.29
CA THR A 44 -23.74 7.31 -11.05
C THR A 44 -22.43 8.01 -10.69
N PRO A 45 -22.01 9.05 -11.43
CA PRO A 45 -20.84 9.83 -11.05
C PRO A 45 -21.02 10.46 -9.66
N VAL A 46 -19.95 10.43 -8.88
CA VAL A 46 -19.85 11.05 -7.56
C VAL A 46 -18.66 12.01 -7.53
N SER A 47 -18.64 12.93 -6.57
CA SER A 47 -17.48 13.78 -6.36
C SER A 47 -16.27 12.96 -5.86
N ARG A 48 -15.06 13.50 -6.05
CA ARG A 48 -13.83 12.91 -5.49
C ARG A 48 -13.93 12.73 -3.98
N HIS A 49 -14.52 13.69 -3.27
CA HIS A 49 -14.72 13.62 -1.82
C HIS A 49 -15.59 12.42 -1.42
N GLU A 50 -16.73 12.22 -2.08
CA GLU A 50 -17.62 11.08 -1.81
C GLU A 50 -16.96 9.74 -2.19
N ALA A 51 -16.23 9.68 -3.30
CA ALA A 51 -15.46 8.50 -3.69
C ALA A 51 -14.39 8.15 -2.64
N LEU A 52 -13.67 9.14 -2.12
CA LEU A 52 -12.70 8.96 -1.05
C LEU A 52 -13.35 8.44 0.24
N GLN A 53 -14.47 9.03 0.67
CA GLN A 53 -15.22 8.55 1.83
C GLN A 53 -15.67 7.10 1.67
N HIS A 54 -16.01 6.68 0.45
CA HIS A 54 -16.32 5.28 0.16
C HIS A 54 -15.09 4.38 0.27
N MET A 55 -13.99 4.72 -0.44
CA MET A 55 -12.75 3.93 -0.43
C MET A 55 -12.13 3.83 0.97
N GLN A 56 -12.24 4.90 1.77
CA GLN A 56 -11.75 4.93 3.16
C GLN A 56 -12.38 3.82 4.01
N LYS A 57 -13.65 3.50 3.83
CA LYS A 57 -14.31 2.41 4.59
C LYS A 57 -13.70 1.05 4.31
N ASN A 58 -13.30 0.79 3.07
CA ASN A 58 -12.60 -0.45 2.71
C ASN A 58 -11.14 -0.43 3.21
N LEU A 59 -10.47 0.71 3.12
CA LEU A 59 -9.10 0.88 3.61
C LEU A 59 -9.00 0.77 5.13
N ASP A 60 -10.02 1.18 5.89
CA ASP A 60 -10.09 0.97 7.35
C ASP A 60 -9.95 -0.53 7.68
N ILE A 61 -10.67 -1.38 6.94
CA ILE A 61 -10.60 -2.83 7.10
C ILE A 61 -9.22 -3.36 6.69
N TYR A 62 -8.65 -2.84 5.60
CA TYR A 62 -7.30 -3.24 5.17
C TYR A 62 -6.24 -2.93 6.23
N GLU A 63 -6.33 -1.79 6.92
CA GLU A 63 -5.39 -1.44 7.99
C GLU A 63 -5.44 -2.46 9.14
N GLU A 64 -6.64 -2.90 9.52
CA GLU A 64 -6.80 -3.95 10.53
C GLU A 64 -6.15 -5.27 10.09
N GLN A 65 -6.35 -5.66 8.82
CA GLN A 65 -5.78 -6.90 8.30
C GLN A 65 -4.26 -6.82 8.13
N ALA A 66 -3.72 -5.67 7.73
CA ALA A 66 -2.28 -5.44 7.67
C ALA A 66 -1.63 -5.56 9.05
N ALA A 67 -2.25 -4.99 10.09
CA ALA A 67 -1.78 -5.13 11.46
C ALA A 67 -1.81 -6.59 11.93
N ARG A 68 -2.90 -7.33 11.64
CA ARG A 68 -3.03 -8.75 11.99
C ARG A 68 -2.03 -9.65 11.25
N ALA A 69 -1.77 -9.37 9.97
CA ALA A 69 -0.80 -10.11 9.18
C ALA A 69 0.62 -9.87 9.69
N ALA A 70 0.97 -8.61 9.98
CA ALA A 70 2.27 -8.25 10.56
C ALA A 70 2.48 -8.88 11.95
N GLN A 71 1.45 -8.92 12.80
CA GLN A 71 1.50 -9.61 14.11
C GLN A 71 1.76 -11.12 13.98
N GLN A 72 1.33 -11.73 12.87
CA GLN A 72 1.60 -13.14 12.56
C GLN A 72 2.94 -13.35 11.84
N GLY A 73 3.74 -12.28 11.68
CA GLY A 73 5.04 -12.35 11.04
C GLY A 73 4.95 -12.56 9.53
N ALA A 74 3.89 -12.11 8.85
CA ALA A 74 3.88 -12.04 7.39
C ALA A 74 4.85 -10.95 6.91
N GLN A 75 5.57 -11.22 5.81
CA GLN A 75 6.41 -10.23 5.12
C GLN A 75 5.66 -9.55 3.98
N ILE A 76 4.65 -10.21 3.40
CA ILE A 76 3.81 -9.69 2.32
C ILE A 76 2.35 -10.01 2.56
N LEU A 77 1.46 -9.05 2.28
CA LEU A 77 0.01 -9.21 2.30
C LEU A 77 -0.58 -8.80 0.95
N VAL A 78 -1.37 -9.68 0.36
CA VAL A 78 -2.08 -9.46 -0.90
C VAL A 78 -3.57 -9.24 -0.64
N PHE A 79 -4.07 -8.13 -1.16
CA PHE A 79 -5.48 -7.76 -1.19
C PHE A 79 -6.12 -8.07 -2.56
N PRO A 80 -7.44 -8.27 -2.61
CA PRO A 80 -8.12 -8.66 -3.85
C PRO A 80 -8.23 -7.50 -4.86
N GLU A 81 -8.47 -7.87 -6.12
CA GLU A 81 -8.92 -6.95 -7.17
C GLU A 81 -10.19 -6.22 -6.74
N ASP A 82 -10.33 -4.97 -7.16
CA ASP A 82 -11.49 -4.11 -6.86
C ASP A 82 -11.83 -3.93 -5.37
N GLY A 83 -10.99 -4.37 -4.44
CA GLY A 83 -11.34 -4.40 -3.01
C GLY A 83 -11.39 -3.02 -2.34
N ILE A 84 -10.84 -1.97 -2.97
CA ILE A 84 -10.87 -0.59 -2.46
C ILE A 84 -12.15 0.14 -2.90
N HIS A 85 -12.53 0.03 -4.17
CA HIS A 85 -13.60 0.82 -4.79
C HIS A 85 -14.82 0.01 -5.25
N GLY A 86 -14.72 -1.31 -5.34
CA GLY A 86 -15.75 -2.19 -5.89
C GLY A 86 -15.76 -2.20 -7.43
N PHE A 87 -16.82 -2.71 -8.03
CA PHE A 87 -16.92 -2.95 -9.47
C PHE A 87 -18.20 -2.32 -10.07
N ASN A 88 -18.44 -2.57 -11.36
CA ASN A 88 -19.63 -2.10 -12.13
C ASN A 88 -19.68 -0.58 -12.45
N PHE A 89 -18.53 0.08 -12.54
CA PHE A 89 -18.45 1.47 -12.99
C PHE A 89 -18.58 1.64 -14.51
N THR A 90 -18.96 2.84 -14.94
CA THR A 90 -18.75 3.33 -16.30
C THR A 90 -17.49 4.20 -16.35
N ARG A 91 -17.01 4.53 -17.55
CA ARG A 91 -15.86 5.44 -17.70
C ARG A 91 -16.07 6.80 -17.05
N SER A 92 -17.30 7.31 -17.04
CA SER A 92 -17.61 8.60 -16.41
C SER A 92 -17.84 8.48 -14.91
N SER A 93 -18.38 7.36 -14.42
CA SER A 93 -18.67 7.20 -12.99
C SER A 93 -17.44 6.81 -12.16
N ILE A 94 -16.42 6.19 -12.76
CA ILE A 94 -15.19 5.81 -12.04
C ILE A 94 -14.25 6.99 -11.77
N VAL A 95 -14.40 8.13 -12.45
CA VAL A 95 -13.42 9.24 -12.43
C VAL A 95 -13.09 9.71 -11.01
N GLY A 96 -14.08 9.78 -10.10
CA GLY A 96 -13.84 10.18 -8.71
C GLY A 96 -12.93 9.23 -7.92
N TYR A 97 -12.80 7.97 -8.36
CA TYR A 97 -12.05 6.91 -7.68
C TYR A 97 -10.60 6.79 -8.17
N LEU A 98 -10.22 7.46 -9.26
CA LEU A 98 -8.89 7.31 -9.86
C LEU A 98 -7.86 8.19 -9.16
N GLU A 99 -6.61 7.76 -9.17
CA GLU A 99 -5.41 8.56 -8.86
C GLU A 99 -4.40 8.41 -10.00
N THR A 100 -3.51 9.38 -10.19
CA THR A 100 -2.38 9.18 -11.09
C THR A 100 -1.28 8.44 -10.33
N ILE A 101 -0.92 7.26 -10.80
CA ILE A 101 0.14 6.44 -10.22
C ILE A 101 1.43 6.69 -11.02
N PRO A 102 2.48 7.29 -10.42
CA PRO A 102 3.72 7.57 -11.14
C PRO A 102 4.52 6.29 -11.40
N ASN A 103 5.34 6.31 -12.45
CA ASN A 103 6.22 5.20 -12.79
C ASN A 103 7.35 5.06 -11.75
N PRO A 104 7.44 3.96 -10.98
CA PRO A 104 8.46 3.79 -9.95
C PRO A 104 9.89 3.66 -10.53
N GLN A 105 10.05 3.49 -11.85
CA GLN A 105 11.36 3.51 -12.51
C GLN A 105 11.84 4.92 -12.86
N GLU A 106 10.93 5.90 -12.91
CA GLU A 106 11.25 7.29 -13.24
C GLU A 106 11.48 8.13 -11.97
N GLU A 107 10.87 7.75 -10.86
CA GLU A 107 11.08 8.41 -9.58
C GLU A 107 11.06 7.49 -8.36
N SER A 108 11.89 7.84 -7.38
CA SER A 108 11.80 7.30 -6.02
C SER A 108 10.94 8.24 -5.18
N TRP A 109 9.79 7.75 -4.71
CA TRP A 109 8.83 8.48 -3.91
C TRP A 109 8.19 7.59 -2.85
N ASN A 110 8.11 8.08 -1.62
CA ASN A 110 7.34 7.45 -0.56
C ASN A 110 6.13 8.34 -0.21
N PRO A 111 4.91 7.96 -0.65
CA PRO A 111 3.70 8.74 -0.39
C PRO A 111 3.43 9.01 1.10
N CYS A 112 3.88 8.14 2.00
CA CYS A 112 3.68 8.34 3.44
C CYS A 112 4.57 9.44 4.02
N THR A 113 5.81 9.59 3.54
CA THR A 113 6.76 10.59 4.07
C THR A 113 6.79 11.88 3.27
N GLU A 114 6.35 11.85 2.01
CA GLU A 114 6.33 12.99 1.10
C GLU A 114 4.93 13.17 0.49
N PRO A 115 3.88 13.40 1.30
CA PRO A 115 2.50 13.41 0.81
C PRO A 115 2.20 14.58 -0.14
N GLU A 116 2.90 15.71 0.02
CA GLU A 116 2.70 16.91 -0.78
C GLU A 116 3.39 16.87 -2.15
N ARG A 117 4.11 15.79 -2.48
CA ARG A 117 4.84 15.69 -3.75
C ARG A 117 3.89 15.58 -4.95
N HIS A 118 2.77 14.88 -4.78
CA HIS A 118 1.75 14.69 -5.80
C HIS A 118 0.37 14.94 -5.21
N ASN A 119 -0.45 15.70 -5.93
CA ASN A 119 -1.81 16.02 -5.51
C ASN A 119 -2.77 14.85 -5.79
N ASN A 120 -3.85 14.76 -5.00
CA ASN A 120 -4.90 13.75 -5.16
C ASN A 120 -4.37 12.31 -5.08
N THR A 121 -3.51 12.03 -4.10
CA THR A 121 -2.88 10.72 -3.87
C THR A 121 -3.24 10.12 -2.52
N GLU A 122 -4.42 10.46 -1.98
CA GLU A 122 -4.83 10.08 -0.62
C GLU A 122 -4.87 8.56 -0.41
N VAL A 123 -5.26 7.78 -1.42
CA VAL A 123 -5.27 6.31 -1.35
C VAL A 123 -3.84 5.76 -1.40
N LEU A 124 -3.00 6.24 -2.32
CA LEU A 124 -1.57 5.86 -2.36
C LEU A 124 -0.84 6.21 -1.05
N GLN A 125 -1.07 7.40 -0.50
CA GLN A 125 -0.54 7.81 0.80
C GLN A 125 -0.96 6.84 1.90
N ARG A 126 -2.24 6.48 1.95
CA ARG A 126 -2.78 5.60 2.98
C ARG A 126 -2.20 4.19 2.88
N LEU A 127 -2.13 3.62 1.68
CA LEU A 127 -1.49 2.32 1.42
C LEU A 127 0.00 2.33 1.79
N SER A 128 0.73 3.38 1.39
CA SER A 128 2.15 3.55 1.73
C SER A 128 2.36 3.62 3.24
N CYS A 129 1.54 4.38 3.96
CA CYS A 129 1.62 4.45 5.42
C CYS A 129 1.20 3.16 6.11
N MET A 130 0.25 2.42 5.56
CA MET A 130 -0.15 1.10 6.06
C MET A 130 1.01 0.10 5.96
N ALA A 131 1.69 0.04 4.80
CA ALA A 131 2.87 -0.80 4.59
C ALA A 131 4.00 -0.42 5.56
N ARG A 132 4.32 0.88 5.62
CA ARG A 132 5.42 1.41 6.45
C ARG A 132 5.21 1.18 7.95
N ARG A 133 4.00 1.44 8.47
CA ARG A 133 3.69 1.28 9.90
C ARG A 133 3.80 -0.18 10.36
N ASN A 134 3.51 -1.13 9.46
CA ASN A 134 3.48 -2.55 9.76
C ASN A 134 4.74 -3.30 9.32
N ASN A 135 5.74 -2.61 8.74
CA ASN A 135 6.93 -3.20 8.14
C ASN A 135 6.58 -4.38 7.20
N LEU A 136 5.63 -4.14 6.29
CA LEU A 136 4.97 -5.16 5.49
C LEU A 136 4.95 -4.74 4.02
N TYR A 137 5.27 -5.66 3.10
CA TYR A 137 4.99 -5.46 1.68
C TYR A 137 3.49 -5.60 1.44
N LEU A 138 2.89 -4.60 0.79
CA LEU A 138 1.46 -4.62 0.45
C LEU A 138 1.28 -4.73 -1.06
N VAL A 139 0.38 -5.62 -1.47
CA VAL A 139 -0.11 -5.69 -2.85
C VAL A 139 -1.59 -5.35 -2.83
N ALA A 140 -1.97 -4.27 -3.51
CA ALA A 140 -3.34 -3.82 -3.63
C ALA A 140 -3.62 -3.40 -5.07
N ASN A 141 -4.87 -3.60 -5.51
CA ASN A 141 -5.35 -3.15 -6.80
C ASN A 141 -5.95 -1.74 -6.68
N MET A 142 -5.50 -0.81 -7.53
CA MET A 142 -5.95 0.58 -7.55
C MET A 142 -6.12 1.04 -9.01
N PRO A 143 -7.23 1.69 -9.37
CA PRO A 143 -7.46 2.14 -10.73
C PRO A 143 -6.72 3.45 -10.97
N ASP A 144 -5.98 3.49 -12.06
CA ASP A 144 -5.06 4.56 -12.42
C ASP A 144 -5.67 5.51 -13.46
N LEU A 145 -5.31 6.78 -13.37
CA LEU A 145 -5.57 7.81 -14.38
C LEU A 145 -4.25 8.31 -14.96
N GLN A 146 -3.97 7.91 -16.18
CA GLN A 146 -2.86 8.44 -16.98
C GLN A 146 -3.34 9.61 -17.85
N PRO A 147 -2.84 10.84 -17.62
CA PRO A 147 -3.13 12.02 -18.45
C PRO A 147 -2.63 11.86 -19.89
N PHE A 148 -3.37 12.40 -20.85
CA PHE A 148 -3.11 12.27 -22.28
C PHE A 148 -1.68 12.62 -22.75
N SER A 149 -1.00 13.57 -22.11
CA SER A 149 0.37 13.96 -22.46
C SER A 149 1.39 12.83 -22.28
N GLN A 150 1.14 11.89 -21.37
CA GLN A 150 2.01 10.74 -21.11
C GLN A 150 1.77 9.58 -22.09
N CYS A 151 0.70 9.63 -22.90
CA CYS A 151 0.25 8.49 -23.71
C CYS A 151 0.55 8.60 -25.20
N ILE A 152 1.07 9.75 -25.65
CA ILE A 152 1.53 9.93 -27.04
C ILE A 152 2.66 8.92 -27.36
N GLN A 153 3.38 8.44 -26.35
CA GLN A 153 4.50 7.50 -26.52
C GLN A 153 4.08 6.03 -26.64
N SER A 154 2.84 5.65 -26.28
CA SER A 154 2.44 4.24 -26.08
C SER A 154 1.35 3.71 -27.01
N GLY A 155 1.05 4.39 -28.13
CA GLY A 155 0.15 3.85 -29.18
C GLY A 155 -1.35 3.94 -28.86
N CYS A 156 -1.76 4.89 -28.02
CA CYS A 156 -3.13 5.04 -27.54
C CYS A 156 -4.09 5.67 -28.60
N GLN A 157 -5.29 5.10 -28.82
CA GLN A 157 -6.32 5.71 -29.66
C GLN A 157 -7.16 6.73 -28.89
N ARG A 158 -7.52 7.83 -29.57
CA ARG A 158 -8.27 8.97 -29.00
C ARG A 158 -9.66 8.53 -28.49
N HIS A 159 -9.84 8.54 -27.18
CA HIS A 159 -11.12 8.89 -26.58
C HIS A 159 -10.88 9.95 -25.50
N SER A 160 -11.44 11.13 -25.74
CA SER A 160 -11.53 12.31 -24.87
C SER A 160 -10.77 12.21 -23.53
N THR A 161 -9.63 12.92 -23.46
CA THR A 161 -8.86 13.26 -22.24
C THR A 161 -8.19 12.14 -21.43
N ILE A 162 -8.45 10.85 -21.71
CA ILE A 162 -7.94 9.72 -20.90
C ILE A 162 -7.42 8.59 -21.79
N CYS A 163 -6.28 8.01 -21.41
CA CYS A 163 -5.62 6.96 -22.17
C CYS A 163 -6.13 5.55 -21.85
N GLN A 164 -6.07 4.67 -22.83
CA GLN A 164 -6.34 3.23 -22.71
C GLN A 164 -5.30 2.42 -23.48
N HIS A 165 -4.84 1.33 -22.88
CA HIS A 165 -4.30 0.21 -23.64
C HIS A 165 -5.46 -0.59 -24.24
N SER A 166 -5.43 -0.83 -25.54
CA SER A 166 -6.30 -1.80 -26.19
C SER A 166 -5.92 -3.19 -25.66
N GLN A 167 -6.85 -3.86 -24.98
CA GLN A 167 -6.82 -5.32 -24.86
C GLN A 167 -7.16 -5.95 -26.20
#